data_AF-A0A7C3KST2-F1
#
_entry.id   AF-A0A7C3KST2-F1
#
_cell.length_a   1.000
_cell.length_b   1.000
_cell.length_c   1.000
_cell.angle_alpha   90.00
_cell.angle_beta   90.00
_cell.angle_gamma   90.00
#
_symmetry.space_group_name_H-M   'P 1'
#
loop_
_entity.id
_entity.type
_entity.pdbx_description
1 polymer ?
#
loop_
_entity_poly.entity_id
_entity_poly.type
_entity_poly.pdbx_seq_one_letter_code
_entity_poly.pdbx_strand_id
1 'polypeptide(L)'
;MGPALPVTYFFLEPRPESAYRQLFVKGTRIRARSLYGHYCSAEDPWTPETIAREYNLPLEAVREAISYCQTSPPEIDEDFRREEELMEAMGTKDPERAMTGLTRAVSPAELTRILRA
;
A
#
# COMPACT_ATOMS: atom_id res chain seq x y z
N MET A 1 -19.35 10.89 -17.28
CA MET A 1 -18.19 10.06 -16.89
C MET A 1 -18.35 8.73 -17.61
N GLY A 2 -17.54 8.47 -18.65
CA GLY A 2 -17.61 7.21 -19.39
C GLY A 2 -17.15 6.04 -18.50
N PRO A 3 -17.65 4.82 -18.70
CA PRO A 3 -17.21 3.68 -17.92
C PRO A 3 -15.71 3.48 -18.15
N ALA A 4 -14.93 3.48 -17.08
CA ALA A 4 -13.54 3.05 -17.14
C ALA A 4 -13.53 1.62 -17.69
N LEU A 5 -12.85 1.40 -18.82
CA LEU A 5 -12.65 0.06 -19.34
C LEU A 5 -12.05 -0.79 -18.21
N PRO A 6 -12.43 -2.08 -18.06
CA PRO A 6 -11.83 -2.94 -17.05
C PRO A 6 -10.34 -3.09 -17.38
N VAL A 7 -9.50 -2.31 -16.68
CA VAL A 7 -8.06 -2.38 -16.81
C VAL A 7 -7.65 -3.75 -16.29
N THR A 8 -7.22 -4.62 -17.19
CA THR A 8 -6.77 -5.97 -16.84
C THR A 8 -5.27 -5.87 -16.53
N TYR A 9 -4.92 -6.03 -15.26
CA TYR A 9 -3.52 -6.05 -14.82
C TYR A 9 -2.94 -7.47 -14.98
N PHE A 10 -1.78 -7.56 -15.62
CA PHE A 10 -1.14 -8.85 -15.91
C PHE A 10 -0.32 -9.38 -14.72
N PHE A 11 0.32 -8.48 -13.98
CA PHE A 11 1.19 -8.77 -12.85
C PHE A 11 0.60 -8.37 -11.51
N LEU A 12 -0.52 -7.63 -11.50
CA LEU A 12 -1.22 -7.27 -10.26
C LEU A 12 -2.49 -8.11 -10.03
N GLU A 13 -2.80 -8.42 -8.77
CA GLU A 13 -4.00 -9.13 -8.35
C GLU A 13 -4.62 -8.52 -7.09
N PRO A 14 -5.96 -8.54 -6.95
CA PRO A 14 -6.60 -8.25 -5.68
C PRO A 14 -6.38 -9.41 -4.70
N ARG A 15 -6.32 -9.09 -3.40
CA ARG A 15 -6.23 -10.11 -2.35
C ARG A 15 -7.41 -9.96 -1.38
N PRO A 16 -8.49 -10.73 -1.53
CA PRO A 16 -9.68 -10.58 -0.70
C PRO A 16 -9.46 -10.94 0.77
N GLU A 17 -8.41 -11.70 1.08
CA GLU A 17 -7.99 -12.02 2.45
C GLU A 17 -7.17 -10.89 3.11
N SER A 18 -6.71 -9.91 2.32
CA SER A 18 -6.00 -8.75 2.82
C SER A 18 -7.00 -7.72 3.33
N ALA A 19 -6.63 -7.00 4.40
CA ALA A 19 -7.39 -5.83 4.83
C ALA A 19 -7.20 -4.61 3.88
N TYR A 20 -6.22 -4.68 2.99
CA TYR A 20 -5.94 -3.67 1.96
C TYR A 20 -6.68 -4.02 0.67
N ARG A 21 -7.34 -3.03 0.07
CA ARG A 21 -8.07 -3.13 -1.19
C ARG A 21 -7.20 -2.88 -2.42
N GLN A 22 -6.05 -2.22 -2.26
CA GLN A 22 -5.09 -2.04 -3.35
C GLN A 22 -4.58 -3.37 -3.92
N LEU A 23 -4.09 -3.31 -5.17
CA LEU A 23 -3.55 -4.49 -5.83
C LEU A 23 -2.14 -4.85 -5.35
N PHE A 24 -1.84 -6.15 -5.43
CA PHE A 24 -0.58 -6.76 -5.04
C PHE A 24 0.13 -7.35 -6.24
N VAL A 25 1.45 -7.41 -6.22
CA VAL A 25 2.21 -8.15 -7.25
C VAL A 25 1.93 -9.65 -7.08
N LYS A 26 1.48 -10.30 -8.16
CA LYS A 26 1.08 -11.71 -8.20
C LYS A 26 2.14 -12.62 -7.60
N GLY A 27 1.68 -13.57 -6.79
CA GLY A 27 2.57 -14.53 -6.12
C GLY A 27 3.40 -13.93 -4.98
N THR A 28 3.19 -12.66 -4.61
CA THR A 28 3.90 -12.00 -3.52
C THR A 28 2.94 -11.35 -2.52
N ARG A 29 3.49 -10.85 -1.41
CA ARG A 29 2.76 -9.99 -0.45
C ARG A 29 3.10 -8.51 -0.65
N ILE A 30 3.72 -8.16 -1.78
CA ILE A 30 4.20 -6.81 -2.06
C ILE A 30 3.05 -6.00 -2.67
N ARG A 31 2.71 -4.90 -2.01
CA ARG A 31 1.68 -3.95 -2.45
C ARG A 31 2.21 -3.09 -3.60
N ALA A 32 1.37 -2.77 -4.58
CA ALA A 32 1.76 -1.88 -5.68
C ALA A 32 2.22 -0.49 -5.17
N ARG A 33 1.54 0.06 -4.16
CA ARG A 33 1.91 1.33 -3.52
C ARG A 33 3.29 1.27 -2.89
N SER A 34 3.70 0.15 -2.31
CA SER A 34 5.04 0.02 -1.72
C SER A 34 6.13 0.27 -2.76
N LEU A 35 5.95 -0.26 -3.97
CA LEU A 35 6.88 -0.02 -5.09
C LEU A 35 6.83 1.44 -5.56
N TYR A 36 5.62 1.99 -5.69
CA TYR A 36 5.43 3.39 -6.07
C TYR A 36 6.04 4.38 -5.07
N GLY A 37 6.01 4.05 -3.76
CA GLY A 37 6.64 4.87 -2.71
C GLY A 37 8.15 4.98 -2.86
N HIS A 38 8.84 3.89 -3.23
CA HIS A 38 10.26 3.95 -3.55
C HIS A 38 10.55 4.77 -4.81
N TYR A 39 9.68 4.65 -5.83
CA TYR A 39 9.81 5.40 -7.07
C TYR A 39 9.61 6.92 -6.88
N CYS A 40 8.68 7.31 -6.01
CA CYS A 40 8.34 8.71 -5.73
C CYS A 40 9.01 9.29 -4.48
N SER A 41 10.00 8.60 -3.89
CA SER A 41 10.72 9.09 -2.71
C SER A 41 11.40 10.43 -3.01
N ALA A 42 11.18 11.43 -2.16
CA ALA A 42 11.74 12.77 -2.34
C ALA A 42 13.25 12.83 -2.04
N GLU A 43 13.74 11.95 -1.15
CA GLU A 43 15.14 11.93 -0.72
C GLU A 43 16.00 11.02 -1.59
N ASP A 44 15.48 9.85 -1.97
CA ASP A 44 16.19 8.84 -2.76
C ASP A 44 15.21 8.07 -3.66
N PRO A 45 14.79 8.62 -4.81
CA PRO A 45 13.89 7.95 -5.73
C PRO A 45 14.59 6.79 -6.43
N TRP A 46 14.01 5.59 -6.33
CA TRP A 46 14.54 4.42 -7.01
C TRP A 46 13.99 4.29 -8.43
N THR A 47 14.83 3.86 -9.36
CA THR A 47 14.36 3.51 -10.70
C THR A 47 13.57 2.19 -10.68
N PRO A 48 12.63 1.97 -11.63
CA PRO A 48 11.92 0.71 -11.75
C PRO A 48 12.85 -0.51 -11.82
N GLU A 49 14.00 -0.37 -12.47
CA GLU A 49 15.03 -1.40 -12.59
C GLU A 49 15.68 -1.73 -11.24
N THR A 50 15.99 -0.71 -10.43
CA THR A 50 16.51 -0.91 -9.07
C THR A 50 15.45 -1.60 -8.21
N ILE A 51 14.21 -1.13 -8.24
CA ILE A 51 13.11 -1.74 -7.47
C ILE A 51 12.94 -3.22 -7.87
N ALA A 52 12.95 -3.52 -9.17
CA ALA A 52 12.84 -4.89 -9.67
C ALA A 52 13.96 -5.79 -9.15
N ARG A 53 15.21 -5.28 -9.14
CA ARG A 53 16.37 -5.99 -8.62
C ARG A 53 16.27 -6.24 -7.12
N GLU A 54 16.00 -5.19 -6.33
CA GLU A 54 15.99 -5.27 -4.87
C GLU A 54 14.85 -6.15 -4.35
N TYR A 55 13.67 -6.08 -4.99
CA TYR A 55 12.52 -6.90 -4.62
C TYR A 55 12.47 -8.26 -5.33
N ASN A 56 13.45 -8.56 -6.20
CA ASN A 56 13.50 -9.76 -7.03
C ASN A 56 12.18 -9.99 -7.81
N LEU A 57 11.70 -8.94 -8.46
CA LEU A 57 10.46 -8.91 -9.24
C LEU A 57 10.75 -8.74 -10.74
N PRO A 58 9.85 -9.20 -11.62
CA PRO A 58 9.90 -8.82 -13.02
C PRO A 58 9.81 -7.29 -13.19
N LEU A 59 10.61 -6.72 -14.09
CA LEU A 59 10.62 -5.28 -14.34
C LEU A 59 9.24 -4.78 -14.82
N GLU A 60 8.57 -5.59 -15.62
CA GLU A 60 7.22 -5.34 -16.13
C GLU A 60 6.21 -5.25 -15.00
N ALA A 61 6.35 -6.09 -13.95
CA ALA A 61 5.49 -6.05 -12.78
C ALA A 61 5.64 -4.73 -12.01
N VAL A 62 6.88 -4.25 -11.87
CA VAL A 62 7.17 -2.96 -11.21
C VAL A 62 6.61 -1.80 -12.02
N ARG A 63 6.79 -1.80 -13.34
CA ARG A 63 6.25 -0.76 -14.23
C ARG A 63 4.73 -0.73 -14.22
N GLU A 64 4.08 -1.90 -14.23
CA GLU A 64 2.63 -2.00 -14.12
C GLU A 64 2.13 -1.48 -12.75
N ALA A 65 2.82 -1.82 -11.65
CA ALA A 65 2.52 -1.29 -10.32
C ALA A 65 2.61 0.26 -10.27
N ILE A 66 3.69 0.83 -10.82
CA ILE A 66 3.87 2.28 -10.88
C ILE A 66 2.76 2.92 -11.71
N SER A 67 2.46 2.37 -12.89
CA SER A 67 1.41 2.90 -13.76
C SER A 67 0.03 2.83 -13.11
N TYR A 68 -0.29 1.72 -12.44
CA TYR A 68 -1.51 1.59 -11.64
C TYR A 68 -1.59 2.69 -10.57
N CYS A 69 -0.54 2.90 -9.77
CA CYS A 69 -0.55 3.94 -8.74
C CYS A 69 -0.63 5.38 -9.31
N GLN A 70 -0.05 5.63 -10.48
CA GLN A 70 -0.14 6.93 -11.16
C GLN A 70 -1.56 7.29 -11.63
N THR A 71 -2.45 6.31 -11.79
CA THR A 71 -3.87 6.58 -12.10
C THR A 71 -4.68 7.06 -10.90
N SER A 72 -4.06 7.14 -9.71
CA SER A 72 -4.72 7.47 -8.44
C SER A 72 -6.00 6.66 -8.22
N PRO A 73 -5.91 5.32 -8.15
CA PRO A 73 -7.07 4.48 -7.98
C PRO A 73 -7.67 4.70 -6.58
N PRO A 74 -9.00 4.85 -6.45
CA PRO A 74 -9.66 5.27 -5.20
C PRO A 74 -9.47 4.26 -4.05
N GLU A 75 -9.16 3.01 -4.36
CA GLU A 75 -8.85 1.96 -3.39
C GLU A 75 -7.54 2.21 -2.63
N ILE A 76 -6.56 2.89 -3.23
CA ILE A 76 -5.34 3.29 -2.53
C ILE A 76 -5.67 4.37 -1.49
N ASP A 77 -6.49 5.36 -1.83
CA ASP A 77 -6.91 6.41 -0.88
C ASP A 77 -7.68 5.82 0.30
N GLU A 78 -8.54 4.84 0.04
CA GLU A 78 -9.29 4.14 1.08
C GLU A 78 -8.37 3.36 2.04
N ASP A 79 -7.35 2.71 1.49
CA ASP A 79 -6.31 2.03 2.26
C ASP A 79 -5.50 3.01 3.11
N PHE A 80 -5.12 4.17 2.56
CA PHE A 80 -4.41 5.22 3.30
C PHE A 80 -5.24 5.75 4.46
N ARG A 81 -6.53 5.99 4.27
CA ARG A 81 -7.44 6.42 5.33
C ARG A 81 -7.48 5.39 6.46
N ARG A 82 -7.60 4.10 6.14
CA ARG A 82 -7.58 3.02 7.14
C ARG A 82 -6.23 2.93 7.86
N GLU A 83 -5.11 3.06 7.14
CA GLU A 83 -3.77 3.09 7.75
C GLU A 83 -3.61 4.28 8.70
N GLU A 84 -4.12 5.46 8.31
CA GLU A 84 -4.12 6.63 9.18
C GLU A 84 -4.95 6.38 10.45
N GLU A 85 -6.17 5.86 10.32
CA GLU A 85 -7.01 5.51 11.48
C GLU A 85 -6.35 4.47 12.39
N LEU A 86 -5.62 3.50 11.84
CA LEU A 86 -4.82 2.55 12.61
C LEU A 86 -3.66 3.24 13.33
N MET A 87 -2.93 4.13 12.66
CA MET A 87 -1.83 4.87 13.29
C MET A 87 -2.31 5.80 14.40
N GLU A 88 -3.47 6.44 14.22
CA GLU A 88 -4.12 7.23 15.26
C GLU A 88 -4.54 6.34 16.45
N ALA A 89 -5.20 5.21 16.18
CA ALA A 89 -5.63 4.26 17.20
C ALA A 89 -4.45 3.64 17.98
N MET A 90 -3.32 3.38 17.31
CA MET A 90 -2.08 2.91 17.93
C MET A 90 -1.35 3.99 18.74
N GLY A 91 -1.77 5.26 18.63
CA GLY A 91 -1.14 6.38 19.33
C GLY A 91 0.24 6.74 18.78
N THR A 92 0.55 6.37 17.53
CA THR A 92 1.85 6.60 16.89
C THR A 92 2.10 8.06 16.49
N LYS A 93 1.06 8.92 16.45
CA LYS A 93 1.21 10.37 16.26
C LYS A 93 1.52 11.14 17.55
N ASP A 94 1.59 10.45 18.69
CA ASP A 94 1.96 11.05 19.97
C ASP A 94 3.50 11.12 20.06
N PRO A 95 4.11 12.32 20.03
CA PRO A 95 5.57 12.47 19.93
C PRO A 95 6.30 11.89 21.14
N GLU A 96 5.65 11.86 22.31
CA GLU A 96 6.19 11.29 23.53
C GLU A 96 6.25 9.75 23.46
N ARG A 97 5.29 9.12 22.77
CA ARG A 97 5.23 7.65 22.61
C ARG A 97 6.11 7.16 21.47
N ALA A 98 6.22 7.92 20.39
CA ALA A 98 7.13 7.64 19.27
C ALA A 98 8.60 7.53 19.74
N MET A 99 9.01 8.33 20.74
CA MET A 99 10.34 8.23 21.35
C MET A 99 10.55 6.96 22.20
N THR A 100 9.49 6.39 22.75
CA THR A 100 9.56 5.21 23.64
C THR A 100 9.45 3.87 22.90
N GLY A 101 9.06 3.88 21.62
CA GLY A 101 8.85 2.67 20.80
C GLY A 101 7.64 1.83 21.22
N LEU A 102 6.83 2.29 22.18
CA LEU A 102 5.65 1.58 22.69
C LEU A 102 4.40 2.01 21.92
N THR A 103 3.99 1.21 20.95
CA THR A 103 2.65 1.34 20.34
C THR A 103 1.58 0.87 21.33
N ARG A 104 0.44 1.58 21.39
CA ARG A 104 -0.69 1.12 22.20
C ARG A 104 -1.24 -0.17 21.57
N ALA A 105 -1.40 -1.22 22.38
CA ALA A 105 -2.11 -2.42 21.94
C ALA A 105 -3.56 -2.04 21.56
N VAL A 106 -3.86 -2.08 20.26
CA VAL A 106 -5.21 -1.89 19.74
C VAL A 106 -6.00 -3.17 20.02
N SER A 107 -7.19 -3.04 20.62
CA SER A 107 -8.03 -4.20 20.92
C SER A 107 -8.43 -4.92 19.63
N PRO A 108 -8.60 -6.27 19.64
CA PRO A 108 -9.04 -7.01 18.45
C PRO A 108 -10.37 -6.51 17.86
N ALA A 109 -11.29 -6.01 18.70
CA ALA A 109 -12.57 -5.46 18.25
C ALA A 109 -12.39 -4.11 17.54
N GLU A 110 -11.47 -3.27 18.02
CA GLU A 110 -11.13 -1.99 17.42
C GLU A 110 -10.38 -2.17 16.10
N LEU A 111 -9.42 -3.12 16.05
CA LEU A 111 -8.77 -3.54 14.80
C LEU A 111 -9.79 -4.03 13.77
N THR A 112 -10.74 -4.86 14.19
CA THR A 112 -11.79 -5.37 13.29
C THR A 112 -12.67 -4.25 12.74
N ARG A 113 -13.02 -3.26 13.58
CA ARG A 113 -13.78 -2.08 13.13
C ARG A 113 -13.01 -1.30 12.06
N ILE A 114 -11.73 -1.03 12.29
CA ILE A 114 -10.93 -0.20 11.37
C ILE A 114 -10.62 -0.95 10.06
N LEU A 115 -10.29 -2.25 10.13
CA LEU A 115 -9.95 -3.05 8.95
C LEU A 115 -11.17 -3.48 8.12
N ARG A 116 -12.40 -3.45 8.68
CA ARG A 116 -13.64 -3.83 7.97
C ARG A 116 -14.58 -2.66 7.63
N ALA A 117 -14.33 -1.44 8.12
CA ALA A 117 -15.07 -0.22 7.75
C ALA A 117 -14.75 0.20 6.33
#